data_AF-A0A973QVC9-F1
#
_entry.id   AF-A0A973QVC9-F1
#
_cell.length_a   1.000
_cell.length_b   1.000
_cell.length_c   1.000
_cell.angle_alpha   90.00
_cell.angle_beta   90.00
_cell.angle_gamma   90.00
#
_symmetry.space_group_name_H-M   'P 1'
#
loop_
_entity.id
_entity.type
_entity.pdbx_description
1 polymer ?
#
loop_
_entity_poly.entity_id
_entity_poly.type
_entity_poly.pdbx_seq_one_letter_code
_entity_poly.pdbx_strand_id
1 'polypeptide(L)'
;MLPSEADRKHLPESLRADALVVPHTTLTGQAISQTIAPRPNERRRPVLPQFPYHPNPVATGSVTASDDACVCCGQERGWVYTGPVYTADGPDSGICPYCIAIGTADARYDASFTDTVDGDVPQHVITAVLKRTPGFLAWQSPTWLTHCGDGAAFLGHAGTRELKAYPEAVDDVRRRCAEWGWPPDQVEDFLGSLDKDGQPAAYLFRCRACGAHLAYADFT
;
A
#
# COMPACT_ATOMS: atom_id res chain seq x y z
N MET A 1 3.72 20.70 -43.11
CA MET A 1 4.09 22.10 -42.86
C MET A 1 4.88 22.60 -44.04
N LEU A 2 4.70 23.86 -44.42
CA LEU A 2 5.40 24.48 -45.54
C LEU A 2 6.28 25.63 -45.05
N PRO A 3 7.43 25.88 -45.68
CA PRO A 3 8.35 26.91 -45.24
C PRO A 3 7.90 28.32 -45.65
N SER A 4 6.98 28.43 -46.61
CA SER A 4 6.41 29.71 -47.06
C SER A 4 4.99 29.58 -47.61
N GLU A 5 4.27 30.70 -47.66
CA GLU A 5 2.92 30.78 -48.25
C GLU A 5 2.93 30.61 -49.79
N ALA A 6 4.08 30.83 -50.44
CA ALA A 6 4.22 30.58 -51.88
C ALA A 6 4.13 29.08 -52.20
N ASP A 7 4.66 28.24 -51.32
CA ASP A 7 4.65 26.78 -51.48
C ASP A 7 3.25 26.20 -51.28
N ARG A 8 2.39 26.89 -50.50
CA ARG A 8 1.01 26.47 -50.23
C ARG A 8 0.15 26.47 -51.48
N LYS A 9 0.42 27.37 -52.41
CA LYS A 9 -0.28 27.46 -53.69
C LYS A 9 0.00 26.26 -54.60
N HIS A 10 1.12 25.58 -54.40
CA HIS A 10 1.52 24.40 -55.16
C HIS A 10 0.92 23.09 -54.62
N LEU A 11 0.29 23.12 -53.44
CA LEU A 11 -0.42 21.96 -52.91
C LEU A 11 -1.76 21.72 -53.64
N PRO A 12 -2.23 20.46 -53.70
CA PRO A 12 -3.60 20.14 -54.09
C PRO A 12 -4.62 20.91 -53.26
N GLU A 13 -5.71 21.33 -53.88
CA GLU A 13 -6.68 22.28 -53.28
C GLU A 13 -7.26 21.79 -51.95
N SER A 14 -7.50 20.49 -51.82
CA SER A 14 -7.98 19.83 -50.60
C SER A 14 -7.02 19.92 -49.41
N LEU A 15 -5.72 20.15 -49.66
CA LEU A 15 -4.69 20.22 -48.63
C LEU A 15 -4.26 21.66 -48.35
N ARG A 16 -4.75 22.64 -49.13
CA ARG A 16 -4.39 24.04 -48.95
C ARG A 16 -4.96 24.59 -47.65
N ALA A 17 -6.21 24.29 -47.29
CA ALA A 17 -6.85 24.86 -46.09
C ALA A 17 -6.12 24.45 -44.79
N ASP A 18 -5.63 23.21 -44.73
CA ASP A 18 -5.03 22.62 -43.51
C ASP A 18 -3.49 22.76 -43.45
N ALA A 19 -2.87 23.28 -44.50
CA ALA A 19 -1.43 23.46 -44.54
C ALA A 19 -0.97 24.57 -43.59
N LEU A 20 -0.32 24.18 -42.50
CA LEU A 20 0.38 25.09 -41.60
C LEU A 20 1.67 25.60 -42.25
N VAL A 21 1.79 26.91 -42.47
CA VAL A 21 3.01 27.57 -42.95
C VAL A 21 3.83 28.02 -41.75
N VAL A 22 5.07 27.55 -41.65
CA VAL A 22 5.99 27.90 -40.57
C VAL A 22 7.27 28.46 -41.20
N PRO A 23 7.60 29.74 -41.00
CA PRO A 23 8.82 30.33 -41.56
C PRO A 23 10.07 29.61 -41.04
N HIS A 24 11.07 29.41 -41.90
CA HIS A 24 12.33 28.77 -41.52
C HIS A 24 13.04 29.46 -40.35
N THR A 25 12.86 30.77 -40.19
CA THR A 25 13.43 31.58 -39.10
C THR A 25 12.75 31.37 -37.75
N THR A 26 11.63 30.63 -37.69
CA THR A 26 10.89 30.31 -36.46
C THR A 26 11.04 28.84 -36.03
N LEU A 27 11.78 28.03 -36.79
CA LEU A 27 12.16 26.66 -36.41
C LEU A 27 13.36 26.69 -35.45
N THR A 28 13.14 27.19 -34.23
CA THR A 28 14.03 26.91 -33.11
C THR A 28 13.77 25.49 -32.60
N GLY A 29 14.80 24.79 -32.11
CA GLY A 29 14.69 23.41 -31.62
C GLY A 29 13.61 23.18 -30.55
N GLN A 30 13.08 24.23 -29.93
CA GLN A 30 11.95 24.19 -29.01
C GLN A 30 10.61 23.82 -29.69
N ALA A 31 10.39 24.19 -30.95
CA ALA A 31 9.15 23.88 -31.66
C ALA A 31 9.01 22.38 -31.99
N ILE A 32 10.13 21.67 -32.16
CA ILE A 32 10.14 20.21 -32.41
C ILE A 32 9.89 19.44 -31.11
N SER A 33 10.46 19.88 -29.98
CA SER A 33 10.26 19.21 -28.68
C SER A 33 8.82 19.29 -28.13
N GLN A 34 8.01 20.25 -28.58
CA GLN A 34 6.65 20.43 -28.08
C GLN A 34 5.59 19.55 -28.76
N THR A 35 5.91 18.87 -29.87
CA THR A 35 4.91 18.15 -30.68
C THR A 35 5.03 16.62 -30.63
N ILE A 36 6.12 16.05 -30.10
CA ILE A 36 6.29 14.59 -29.97
C ILE A 36 6.94 14.24 -28.63
N ALA A 37 6.35 14.70 -27.53
CA ALA A 37 6.48 13.98 -26.27
C ALA A 37 5.23 13.10 -26.17
N PRO A 38 5.26 11.80 -26.53
CA PRO A 38 4.19 10.93 -26.09
C PRO A 38 4.11 11.10 -24.58
N ARG A 39 2.94 11.47 -24.05
CA ARG A 39 2.71 11.36 -22.60
C ARG A 39 3.16 9.93 -22.26
N PRO A 40 4.12 9.73 -21.35
CA PRO A 40 4.55 8.38 -21.00
C PRO A 40 3.28 7.63 -20.65
N ASN A 41 2.93 6.65 -21.50
CA ASN A 41 1.69 5.91 -21.33
C ASN A 41 1.75 5.33 -19.92
N GLU A 42 0.73 5.60 -19.10
CA GLU A 42 0.72 5.09 -17.73
C GLU A 42 0.98 3.59 -17.79
N ARG A 43 2.11 3.17 -17.21
CA ARG A 43 2.52 1.77 -17.29
C ARG A 43 1.42 0.95 -16.66
N ARG A 44 0.88 -0.01 -17.42
CA ARG A 44 -0.19 -0.89 -16.93
C ARG A 44 0.37 -1.75 -15.80
N ARG A 45 0.01 -1.42 -14.56
CA ARG A 45 0.46 -2.15 -13.37
C ARG A 45 -0.22 -3.52 -13.33
N PRO A 46 0.51 -4.63 -13.13
CA PRO A 46 -0.09 -5.95 -12.97
C PRO A 46 -0.94 -6.03 -11.70
N VAL A 47 -1.89 -6.96 -11.69
CA VAL A 47 -2.77 -7.22 -10.54
C VAL A 47 -1.93 -7.76 -9.37
N LEU A 48 -2.15 -7.19 -8.19
CA LEU A 48 -1.46 -7.63 -6.98
C LEU A 48 -1.78 -9.08 -6.61
N PRO A 49 -0.83 -9.79 -5.97
CA PRO A 49 -1.14 -11.06 -5.34
C PRO A 49 -2.27 -10.90 -4.32
N GLN A 50 -3.04 -11.98 -4.13
CA GLN A 50 -4.03 -12.01 -3.05
C GLN A 50 -3.32 -12.30 -1.72
N PHE A 51 -3.61 -11.48 -0.72
CA PHE A 51 -3.11 -11.65 0.64
C PHE A 51 -4.30 -11.92 1.57
N PRO A 52 -4.53 -13.17 2.00
CA PRO A 52 -5.71 -13.51 2.80
C PRO A 52 -5.79 -12.75 4.12
N TYR A 53 -4.64 -12.44 4.70
CA TYR A 53 -4.54 -11.72 5.96
C TYR A 53 -4.44 -10.19 5.76
N HIS A 54 -4.14 -9.68 4.56
CA HIS A 54 -4.10 -8.24 4.29
C HIS A 54 -4.77 -7.93 2.94
N PRO A 55 -6.10 -8.04 2.84
CA PRO A 55 -6.80 -8.07 1.56
C PRO A 55 -6.66 -6.80 0.70
N ASN A 56 -6.42 -5.63 1.31
CA ASN A 56 -6.35 -4.35 0.61
C ASN A 56 -5.08 -3.55 0.94
N PRO A 57 -3.87 -4.06 0.63
CA PRO A 57 -2.62 -3.47 1.10
C PRO A 57 -2.32 -2.10 0.46
N VAL A 58 -2.98 -1.77 -0.66
CA VAL A 58 -2.91 -0.43 -1.27
C VAL A 58 -3.77 0.57 -0.50
N ALA A 59 -4.97 0.17 -0.09
CA ALA A 59 -5.90 1.05 0.63
C ALA A 59 -5.38 1.39 2.04
N THR A 60 -4.63 0.47 2.66
CA THR A 60 -3.98 0.68 3.96
C THR A 60 -2.63 1.39 3.86
N GLY A 61 -2.12 1.63 2.64
CA GLY A 61 -0.84 2.31 2.42
C GLY A 61 0.41 1.44 2.58
N SER A 62 0.26 0.13 2.85
CA SER A 62 1.39 -0.81 2.94
C SER A 62 2.01 -1.17 1.59
N VAL A 63 1.29 -0.94 0.49
CA VAL A 63 1.79 -1.11 -0.88
C VAL A 63 1.44 0.12 -1.69
N THR A 64 2.42 0.67 -2.40
CA THR A 64 2.23 1.84 -3.26
C THR A 64 2.74 1.58 -4.67
N ALA A 65 2.26 2.40 -5.61
CA ALA A 65 2.75 2.40 -6.97
C ALA A 65 4.23 2.82 -7.01
N SER A 66 5.07 2.03 -7.67
CA SER A 66 6.47 2.37 -7.94
C SER A 66 6.90 1.78 -9.28
N ASP A 67 7.77 2.49 -9.99
CA ASP A 67 8.36 2.04 -11.25
C ASP A 67 9.79 1.50 -11.05
N ASP A 68 10.27 1.48 -9.80
CA ASP A 68 11.60 0.99 -9.46
C ASP A 68 11.68 -0.53 -9.55
N ALA A 69 12.87 -1.02 -9.85
CA ALA A 69 13.16 -2.45 -9.82
C ALA A 69 13.17 -2.94 -8.37
N CYS A 70 12.50 -4.07 -8.11
CA CYS A 70 12.49 -4.70 -6.80
C CYS A 70 13.91 -5.08 -6.36
N VAL A 71 14.35 -4.65 -5.18
CA VAL A 71 15.68 -5.00 -4.63
C VAL A 71 15.85 -6.51 -4.44
N CYS A 72 14.74 -7.23 -4.26
CA CYS A 72 14.74 -8.67 -4.04
C CYS A 72 14.83 -9.47 -5.35
N CYS A 73 14.06 -9.15 -6.40
CA CYS A 73 14.04 -9.94 -7.65
C CYS A 73 14.54 -9.21 -8.90
N GLY A 74 14.89 -7.93 -8.80
CA GLY A 74 15.32 -7.08 -9.92
C GLY A 74 14.23 -6.72 -10.92
N GLN A 75 12.97 -7.10 -10.68
CA GLN A 75 11.86 -6.88 -11.63
C GLN A 75 11.13 -5.57 -11.33
N GLU A 76 10.80 -4.82 -12.38
CA GLU A 76 9.91 -3.66 -12.35
C GLU A 76 8.45 -4.16 -12.31
N ARG A 77 7.91 -4.35 -11.10
CA ARG A 77 6.56 -4.95 -10.90
C ARG A 77 5.43 -3.92 -10.89
N GLY A 78 5.74 -2.64 -10.93
CA GLY A 78 4.75 -1.59 -10.79
C GLY A 78 4.25 -1.39 -9.35
N TRP A 79 4.81 -2.07 -8.36
CA TRP A 79 4.37 -1.97 -6.96
C TRP A 79 5.55 -2.18 -6.03
N VAL A 80 5.57 -1.43 -4.94
CA VAL A 80 6.55 -1.56 -3.86
C VAL A 80 5.84 -1.66 -2.52
N TYR A 81 6.38 -2.48 -1.63
CA TYR A 81 5.98 -2.56 -0.24
C TYR A 81 6.67 -1.44 0.57
N THR A 82 5.89 -0.76 1.41
CA THR A 82 6.29 0.43 2.17
C THR A 82 6.16 0.26 3.68
N GLY A 83 5.76 -0.93 4.15
CA GLY A 83 5.68 -1.25 5.57
C GLY A 83 7.01 -1.74 6.16
N PRO A 84 7.00 -2.23 7.41
CA PRO A 84 8.19 -2.68 8.11
C PRO A 84 8.80 -3.94 7.48
N VAL A 85 10.14 -4.02 7.48
CA VAL A 85 10.91 -5.20 7.09
C VAL A 85 11.85 -5.53 8.25
N TYR A 86 11.73 -6.75 8.79
CA TYR A 86 12.59 -7.23 9.86
C TYR A 86 13.52 -8.29 9.30
N THR A 87 14.82 -7.99 9.28
CA THR A 87 15.88 -8.83 8.73
C THR A 87 17.21 -8.41 9.37
N ALA A 88 18.13 -9.36 9.58
CA ALA A 88 19.47 -9.03 10.06
C ALA A 88 20.37 -8.51 8.92
N ASP A 89 20.30 -9.16 7.76
CA ASP A 89 21.18 -8.90 6.61
C ASP A 89 20.36 -8.79 5.32
N GLY A 90 19.57 -7.71 5.20
CA GLY A 90 18.68 -7.51 4.06
C GLY A 90 18.31 -6.04 3.83
N PRO A 91 17.53 -5.74 2.79
CA PRO A 91 17.09 -4.38 2.50
C PRO A 91 15.91 -3.97 3.40
N ASP A 92 15.95 -2.73 3.90
CA ASP A 92 14.89 -2.16 4.75
C ASP A 92 13.65 -1.70 3.93
N SER A 93 13.78 -1.59 2.61
CA SER A 93 12.71 -1.13 1.70
C SER A 93 12.93 -1.60 0.26
N GLY A 94 11.98 -1.31 -0.64
CA GLY A 94 12.13 -1.60 -2.07
C GLY A 94 11.75 -3.02 -2.50
N ILE A 95 11.20 -3.83 -1.60
CA ILE A 95 10.71 -5.18 -1.89
C ILE A 95 9.34 -5.08 -2.58
N CYS A 96 9.12 -5.83 -3.67
CA CYS A 96 7.81 -5.88 -4.31
C CYS A 96 6.88 -6.87 -3.60
N PRO A 97 5.54 -6.63 -3.62
CA PRO A 97 4.56 -7.50 -2.97
C PRO A 97 4.56 -8.94 -3.52
N TYR A 98 5.04 -9.17 -4.74
CA TYR A 98 5.19 -10.51 -5.32
C TYR A 98 6.26 -11.32 -4.60
N CYS A 99 7.39 -10.69 -4.25
CA CYS A 99 8.45 -11.32 -3.46
C CYS A 99 8.03 -11.56 -2.01
N ILE A 100 7.00 -10.87 -1.51
CA ILE A 100 6.37 -11.20 -0.22
C ILE A 100 5.48 -12.43 -0.41
N ALA A 101 4.57 -12.39 -1.37
CA ALA A 101 3.56 -13.42 -1.59
C ALA A 101 4.12 -14.84 -1.83
N ILE A 102 5.23 -14.96 -2.56
CA ILE A 102 5.84 -16.26 -2.90
C ILE A 102 7.07 -16.59 -2.05
N GLY A 103 7.38 -15.75 -1.05
CA GLY A 103 8.73 -15.22 -0.81
C GLY A 103 9.93 -16.15 -0.74
N THR A 104 10.74 -16.25 -1.78
CA THR A 104 11.68 -15.24 -2.30
C THR A 104 12.24 -14.14 -1.37
N ALA A 105 11.49 -13.18 -0.80
CA ALA A 105 12.10 -12.22 0.13
C ALA A 105 12.62 -12.90 1.42
N ASP A 106 11.74 -13.66 2.06
CA ASP A 106 12.05 -14.55 3.18
C ASP A 106 13.17 -15.55 2.84
N ALA A 107 13.07 -16.28 1.72
CA ALA A 107 14.11 -17.24 1.34
C ALA A 107 15.50 -16.61 1.08
N ARG A 108 15.59 -15.32 0.72
CA ARG A 108 16.87 -14.64 0.43
C ARG A 108 17.45 -13.92 1.64
N TYR A 109 16.61 -13.35 2.49
CA TYR A 109 17.02 -12.42 3.54
C TYR A 109 16.56 -12.84 4.94
N ASP A 110 15.80 -13.94 5.06
CA ASP A 110 15.06 -14.27 6.29
C ASP A 110 14.14 -13.12 6.75
N ALA A 111 13.61 -12.35 5.79
CA ALA A 111 12.77 -11.20 6.08
C ALA A 111 11.38 -11.59 6.61
N SER A 112 10.93 -10.98 7.70
CA SER A 112 9.51 -10.90 8.10
C SER A 112 8.97 -9.48 7.95
N PHE A 113 7.64 -9.38 7.88
CA PHE A 113 6.93 -8.12 7.59
C PHE A 113 6.02 -7.67 8.73
N THR A 114 5.96 -8.44 9.81
CA THR A 114 5.36 -8.04 11.09
C THR A 114 6.17 -8.71 12.20
N ASP A 115 6.02 -8.23 13.43
CA ASP A 115 6.87 -8.64 14.56
C ASP A 115 6.30 -9.90 15.22
N THR A 116 5.02 -9.85 15.62
CA THR A 116 4.40 -10.91 16.41
C THR A 116 3.04 -11.34 15.86
N VAL A 117 2.65 -12.59 16.15
CA VAL A 117 1.30 -13.11 15.93
C VAL A 117 0.72 -13.45 17.30
N ASP A 118 -0.49 -12.97 17.58
CA ASP A 118 -1.17 -13.20 18.85
C ASP A 118 -1.67 -14.64 18.97
N GLY A 119 -1.67 -15.18 20.20
CA GLY A 119 -2.20 -16.50 20.50
C GLY A 119 -1.42 -17.70 19.91
N ASP A 120 -2.00 -18.89 20.10
CA ASP A 120 -1.46 -20.16 19.59
C ASP A 120 -2.21 -20.57 18.32
N VAL A 121 -1.53 -20.47 17.17
CA VAL A 121 -2.04 -20.85 15.86
C VAL A 121 -1.05 -21.76 15.15
N PRO A 122 -1.49 -22.61 14.20
CA PRO A 122 -0.58 -23.53 13.52
C PRO A 122 0.60 -22.82 12.84
N GLN A 123 1.77 -23.47 12.82
CA GLN A 123 3.00 -22.90 12.26
C GLN A 123 2.85 -22.34 10.83
N HIS A 124 2.03 -22.98 9.99
CA HIS A 124 1.81 -22.49 8.62
C HIS A 124 1.05 -21.16 8.58
N VAL A 125 0.19 -20.87 9.56
CA VAL A 125 -0.48 -19.58 9.73
C VAL A 125 0.55 -18.53 10.15
N ILE A 126 1.39 -18.85 11.13
CA ILE A 126 2.49 -17.98 11.58
C ILE A 126 3.38 -17.61 10.39
N THR A 127 3.84 -18.59 9.61
CA THR A 127 4.65 -18.33 8.40
C THR A 127 3.90 -17.49 7.37
N ALA A 128 2.62 -17.77 7.12
CA ALA A 128 1.84 -17.01 6.14
C ALA A 128 1.65 -15.54 6.55
N VAL A 129 1.41 -15.28 7.83
CA VAL A 129 1.30 -13.93 8.38
C VAL A 129 2.66 -13.23 8.39
N LEU A 130 3.68 -13.83 9.02
CA LEU A 130 4.98 -13.18 9.21
C LEU A 130 5.76 -12.98 7.91
N LYS A 131 5.71 -13.95 7.00
CA LYS A 131 6.65 -14.07 5.87
C LYS A 131 6.00 -13.97 4.49
N ARG A 132 4.67 -14.01 4.41
CA ARG A 132 3.92 -14.02 3.12
C ARG A 132 2.84 -12.95 3.02
N THR A 133 2.70 -12.11 4.05
CA THR A 133 1.70 -11.04 4.09
C THR A 133 2.40 -9.69 4.28
N PRO A 134 2.06 -8.65 3.50
CA PRO A 134 2.51 -7.29 3.76
C PRO A 134 2.12 -6.86 5.17
N GLY A 135 3.08 -6.33 5.92
CA GLY A 135 2.85 -5.72 7.23
C GLY A 135 2.03 -4.45 7.19
N PHE A 136 1.88 -3.85 8.35
CA PHE A 136 1.36 -2.50 8.53
C PHE A 136 2.27 -1.74 9.50
N LEU A 137 2.27 -0.41 9.39
CA LEU A 137 3.01 0.44 10.31
C LEU A 137 2.22 0.57 11.60
N ALA A 138 2.90 0.40 12.72
CA ALA A 138 2.33 0.62 14.05
C ALA A 138 3.25 1.54 14.85
N TRP A 139 2.69 2.20 15.87
CA TRP A 139 3.46 3.09 16.76
C TRP A 139 4.36 2.28 17.69
N GLN A 140 3.88 1.13 18.14
CA GLN A 140 4.65 0.12 18.86
C GLN A 140 4.94 -1.08 17.95
N SER A 141 5.57 -2.12 18.48
CA SER A 141 5.73 -3.39 17.77
C SER A 141 4.36 -3.93 17.30
N PRO A 142 4.12 -4.12 15.99
CA PRO A 142 2.84 -4.60 15.51
C PRO A 142 2.59 -6.05 15.94
N THR A 143 1.38 -6.31 16.43
CA THR A 143 0.90 -7.65 16.75
C THR A 143 -0.23 -8.02 15.81
N TRP A 144 -0.07 -9.13 15.11
CA TRP A 144 -1.09 -9.65 14.21
C TRP A 144 -2.15 -10.42 14.99
N LEU A 145 -3.39 -9.95 14.97
CA LEU A 145 -4.48 -10.58 15.71
C LEU A 145 -4.90 -11.92 15.09
N THR A 146 -5.26 -12.88 15.94
CA THR A 146 -5.79 -14.18 15.57
C THR A 146 -7.20 -14.39 16.14
N HIS A 147 -7.99 -15.24 15.48
CA HIS A 147 -9.32 -15.63 15.93
C HIS A 147 -9.75 -16.94 15.27
N CYS A 148 -10.52 -17.77 15.96
CA CYS A 148 -10.92 -19.11 15.48
C CYS A 148 -9.73 -20.01 15.05
N GLY A 149 -8.56 -19.87 15.69
CA GLY A 149 -7.37 -20.69 15.38
C GLY A 149 -6.66 -20.32 14.08
N ASP A 150 -6.92 -19.13 13.52
CA ASP A 150 -6.28 -18.61 12.31
C ASP A 150 -5.98 -17.10 12.45
N GLY A 151 -5.12 -16.57 11.58
CA GLY A 151 -4.86 -15.13 11.49
C GLY A 151 -6.09 -14.36 11.03
N ALA A 152 -6.35 -13.21 11.65
CA ALA A 152 -7.38 -12.29 11.20
C ALA A 152 -6.89 -11.46 10.00
N ALA A 153 -7.84 -10.97 9.19
CA ALA A 153 -7.55 -10.11 8.06
C ALA A 153 -7.47 -8.64 8.51
N PHE A 154 -6.31 -8.02 8.38
CA PHE A 154 -6.10 -6.60 8.64
C PHE A 154 -6.85 -5.73 7.64
N LEU A 155 -7.66 -4.81 8.16
CA LEU A 155 -8.50 -3.91 7.38
C LEU A 155 -7.96 -2.49 7.31
N GLY A 156 -7.03 -2.12 8.18
CA GLY A 156 -6.41 -0.79 8.21
C GLY A 156 -6.38 -0.17 9.60
N HIS A 157 -5.83 1.04 9.64
CA HIS A 157 -5.88 1.91 10.81
C HIS A 157 -7.31 2.42 11.00
N ALA A 158 -7.71 2.60 12.24
CA ALA A 158 -9.05 3.03 12.61
C ALA A 158 -8.99 4.06 13.74
N GLY A 159 -9.77 5.12 13.60
CA GLY A 159 -10.06 6.07 14.66
C GLY A 159 -11.43 5.79 15.28
N THR A 160 -11.84 6.66 16.20
CA THR A 160 -13.16 6.63 16.85
C THR A 160 -14.29 6.54 15.83
N ARG A 161 -14.14 7.22 14.69
CA ARG A 161 -15.17 7.27 13.64
C ARG A 161 -15.33 5.92 12.94
N GLU A 162 -14.24 5.28 12.56
CA GLU A 162 -14.24 4.00 11.82
C GLU A 162 -14.73 2.87 12.72
N LEU A 163 -14.34 2.88 14.00
CA LEU A 163 -14.71 1.85 14.96
C LEU A 163 -16.19 1.84 15.35
N LYS A 164 -16.94 2.94 15.13
CA LYS A 164 -18.39 3.00 15.42
C LYS A 164 -19.19 1.89 14.72
N ALA A 165 -18.71 1.40 13.58
CA ALA A 165 -19.36 0.33 12.83
C ALA A 165 -19.10 -1.08 13.40
N TYR A 166 -18.19 -1.21 14.38
CA TYR A 166 -17.64 -2.48 14.86
C TYR A 166 -17.61 -2.52 16.40
N PRO A 167 -18.78 -2.62 17.06
CA PRO A 167 -18.84 -2.61 18.52
C PRO A 167 -18.00 -3.72 19.16
N GLU A 168 -17.90 -4.90 18.55
CA GLU A 168 -17.07 -6.00 19.04
C GLU A 168 -15.57 -5.64 19.05
N ALA A 169 -15.11 -4.87 18.06
CA ALA A 169 -13.73 -4.40 17.99
C ALA A 169 -13.46 -3.30 19.03
N VAL A 170 -14.45 -2.45 19.33
CA VAL A 170 -14.36 -1.47 20.42
C VAL A 170 -14.24 -2.19 21.76
N ASP A 171 -15.01 -3.25 21.98
CA ASP A 171 -14.96 -4.04 23.22
C ASP A 171 -13.62 -4.77 23.40
N ASP A 172 -12.97 -5.19 22.30
CA ASP A 172 -11.61 -5.70 22.34
C ASP A 172 -10.59 -4.65 22.79
N VAL A 173 -10.68 -3.43 22.25
CA VAL A 173 -9.82 -2.32 22.69
C VAL A 173 -10.07 -2.02 24.17
N ARG A 174 -11.33 -1.95 24.62
CA ARG A 174 -11.67 -1.77 26.05
C ARG A 174 -11.04 -2.82 26.94
N ARG A 175 -11.16 -4.09 26.57
CA ARG A 175 -10.62 -5.21 27.33
C ARG A 175 -9.10 -5.10 27.46
N ARG A 176 -8.40 -4.81 26.37
CA ARG A 176 -6.94 -4.62 26.35
C ARG A 176 -6.51 -3.42 27.21
N CYS A 177 -7.22 -2.30 27.15
CA CYS A 177 -6.95 -1.16 28.04
C CYS A 177 -7.20 -1.48 29.52
N ALA A 178 -8.23 -2.27 29.82
CA ALA A 178 -8.50 -2.72 31.19
C ALA A 178 -7.41 -3.68 31.71
N GLU A 179 -6.80 -4.50 30.85
CA GLU A 179 -5.64 -5.32 31.19
C GLU A 179 -4.41 -4.48 31.57
N TRP A 180 -4.31 -3.24 31.08
CA TRP A 180 -3.32 -2.25 31.53
C TRP A 180 -3.66 -1.61 32.88
N GLY A 181 -4.80 -1.96 33.48
CA GLY A 181 -5.27 -1.42 34.76
C GLY A 181 -5.95 -0.06 34.66
N TRP A 182 -6.37 0.38 33.47
CA TRP A 182 -7.00 1.68 33.29
C TRP A 182 -8.44 1.68 33.81
N PRO A 183 -8.87 2.75 34.52
CA PRO A 183 -10.25 2.91 34.94
C PRO A 183 -11.17 3.14 33.73
N PRO A 184 -12.46 2.76 33.80
CA PRO A 184 -13.39 2.84 32.67
C PRO A 184 -13.46 4.23 32.00
N ASP A 185 -13.49 5.30 32.78
CA ASP A 185 -13.58 6.66 32.24
C ASP A 185 -12.36 7.03 31.38
N GLN A 186 -11.16 6.62 31.82
CA GLN A 186 -9.92 6.81 31.04
C GLN A 186 -9.93 5.98 29.75
N VAL A 187 -10.53 4.78 29.77
CA VAL A 187 -10.67 3.95 28.57
C VAL A 187 -11.59 4.62 27.55
N GLU A 188 -12.72 5.21 27.99
CA GLU A 188 -13.62 5.92 27.09
C GLU A 188 -13.02 7.22 26.54
N ASP A 189 -12.27 7.97 27.35
CA ASP A 189 -11.51 9.14 26.88
C ASP A 189 -10.48 8.74 25.80
N PHE A 190 -9.74 7.65 26.03
CA PHE A 190 -8.79 7.11 25.06
C PHE A 190 -9.47 6.68 23.76
N LEU A 191 -10.54 5.90 23.85
CA LEU A 191 -11.36 5.51 22.70
C LEU A 191 -11.89 6.72 21.94
N GLY A 192 -12.26 7.79 22.63
CA GLY A 192 -12.72 9.04 22.04
C GLY A 192 -11.64 9.78 21.25
N SER A 193 -10.37 9.61 21.64
CA SER A 193 -9.21 10.27 21.04
C SER A 193 -8.58 9.54 19.84
N LEU A 194 -9.05 8.34 19.50
CA LEU A 194 -8.47 7.55 18.41
C LEU A 194 -8.61 8.26 17.05
N ASP A 195 -7.49 8.41 16.34
CA ASP A 195 -7.41 8.95 14.99
C ASP A 195 -6.73 7.96 14.06
N LYS A 196 -7.37 7.62 12.93
CA LYS A 196 -6.83 6.69 11.94
C LYS A 196 -5.53 7.19 11.31
N ASP A 197 -5.36 8.52 11.22
CA ASP A 197 -4.21 9.18 10.58
C ASP A 197 -3.25 9.79 11.61
N GLY A 198 -3.52 9.59 12.91
CA GLY A 198 -2.82 10.23 14.00
C GLY A 198 -2.43 9.26 15.12
N GLN A 199 -2.23 9.82 16.31
CA GLN A 199 -2.04 9.06 17.53
C GLN A 199 -3.01 9.58 18.62
N PRO A 200 -3.60 8.70 19.43
CA PRO A 200 -3.53 7.23 19.35
C PRO A 200 -4.29 6.67 18.13
N ALA A 201 -3.94 5.47 17.67
CA ALA A 201 -4.65 4.80 16.57
C ALA A 201 -4.98 3.35 16.92
N ALA A 202 -6.08 2.83 16.36
CA ALA A 202 -6.44 1.42 16.44
C ALA A 202 -6.10 0.69 15.14
N TYR A 203 -5.91 -0.62 15.24
CA TYR A 203 -5.67 -1.53 14.12
C TYR A 203 -6.85 -2.49 14.01
N LEU A 204 -7.63 -2.34 12.95
CA LEU A 204 -8.86 -3.10 12.75
C LEU A 204 -8.59 -4.38 11.97
N PHE A 205 -9.14 -5.49 12.46
CA PHE A 205 -9.06 -6.82 11.86
C PHE A 205 -10.45 -7.44 11.70
N ARG A 206 -10.54 -8.45 10.84
CA ARG A 206 -11.73 -9.29 10.68
C ARG A 206 -11.35 -10.76 10.67
N CYS A 207 -11.96 -11.56 11.53
CA CYS A 207 -11.81 -13.01 11.51
C CYS A 207 -12.23 -13.56 10.14
N ARG A 208 -11.37 -14.40 9.55
CA ARG A 208 -11.60 -15.01 8.23
C ARG A 208 -12.61 -16.16 8.27
N ALA A 209 -12.88 -16.73 9.45
CA ALA A 209 -13.79 -17.85 9.63
C ALA A 209 -15.22 -17.41 10.00
N CYS A 210 -15.39 -16.57 11.03
CA CYS A 210 -16.71 -16.16 11.52
C CYS A 210 -17.10 -14.72 11.14
N GLY A 211 -16.18 -13.90 10.64
CA GLY A 211 -16.45 -12.52 10.26
C GLY A 211 -16.48 -11.50 11.40
N ALA A 212 -16.24 -11.90 12.65
CA ALA A 212 -16.14 -10.99 13.79
C ALA A 212 -14.98 -9.99 13.61
N HIS A 213 -15.19 -8.73 14.01
CA HIS A 213 -14.14 -7.72 13.99
C HIS A 213 -13.37 -7.71 15.31
N LEU A 214 -12.06 -7.47 15.21
CA LEU A 214 -11.17 -7.37 16.36
C LEU A 214 -10.36 -6.09 16.21
N ALA A 215 -9.97 -5.48 17.32
CA ALA A 215 -9.01 -4.39 17.28
C ALA A 215 -8.16 -4.34 18.54
N TYR A 216 -6.97 -3.77 18.37
CA TYR A 216 -6.19 -3.22 19.47
C TYR A 216 -5.78 -1.80 19.09
N ALA A 217 -5.38 -1.02 20.08
CA ALA A 217 -4.85 0.32 19.86
C ALA A 217 -3.52 0.47 20.56
N ASP A 218 -2.66 1.32 20.02
CA ASP A 218 -1.41 1.71 20.65
C ASP A 218 -1.19 3.23 20.51
N PHE A 219 -0.17 3.70 21.22
CA PHE A 219 0.23 5.10 21.29
C PHE A 219 1.71 5.18 21.70
N THR A 220 2.32 6.35 21.52
CA THR A 220 3.69 6.62 21.98
C THR A 220 3.74 7.23 23.37
#